data_AF-A0A971Z3K0-F1
#
_entry.id   AF-A0A971Z3K0-F1
#
_cell.length_a   1.000
_cell.length_b   1.000
_cell.length_c   1.000
_cell.angle_alpha   90.00
_cell.angle_beta   90.00
_cell.angle_gamma   90.00
#
_symmetry.space_group_name_H-M   'P 1'
#
loop_
_entity.id
_entity.type
_entity.pdbx_description
1 polymer ?
#
loop_
_entity_poly.entity_id
_entity_poly.type
_entity_poly.pdbx_seq_one_letter_code
_entity_poly.pdbx_strand_id
1 'polypeptide(L)'
;EDLYERRITVLKGSALADQLRELQAEHPQLIFEESDSLETVDLLRMVNDGEIDFTLVYSNELVVNQAFYPALHVGFDLGPAQPMAWALTGGEDDSLLREVNHFFEGIRADGTLDQLLERFYGHADVLDYVGARAFARHMQQRLPRFEQLFRQSADQQGMDWRLLAAMAYQESLWDPDARSPTGVRGLMMLTLPTAKFVGVTNRVDPAQSIGGGARYIVWVRDQLSTDIPEPDRTWFALAAYNVGLGHLDDARILTRNSGRDPNRWIDVKDHLPLLSKKQWYSQTRYGYARGAEPVSYVQNIRRYYEILTWVTQPQAETPQLQQEQYRAPGILEQLPQGI
;
A
#
# COMPACT_ATOMS: atom_id res chain seq x y z
N GLU A 1 -24.24 22.69 -4.72
CA GLU A 1 -25.00 23.31 -3.61
C GLU A 1 -24.42 22.93 -2.25
N ASP A 2 -24.17 21.64 -1.96
CA ASP A 2 -23.57 21.19 -0.67
C ASP A 2 -22.19 21.81 -0.34
N LEU A 3 -21.48 22.28 -1.35
CA LEU A 3 -20.18 22.95 -1.24
C LEU A 3 -20.28 24.45 -0.91
N TYR A 4 -21.47 25.05 -0.90
CA TYR A 4 -21.63 26.47 -0.60
C TYR A 4 -21.28 26.77 0.86
N GLU A 5 -20.69 27.95 1.10
CA GLU A 5 -20.24 28.42 2.42
C GLU A 5 -19.19 27.52 3.09
N ARG A 6 -18.55 26.63 2.33
CA ARG A 6 -17.47 25.75 2.80
C ARG A 6 -16.11 26.34 2.48
N ARG A 7 -15.12 26.05 3.32
CA ARG A 7 -13.71 26.38 3.07
C ARG A 7 -13.13 25.34 2.13
N ILE A 8 -12.95 25.72 0.87
CA ILE A 8 -12.42 24.85 -0.19
C ILE A 8 -11.10 25.42 -0.67
N THR A 9 -10.05 24.62 -0.69
CA THR A 9 -8.76 25.02 -1.25
C THR A 9 -8.28 24.00 -2.27
N VAL A 10 -7.77 24.48 -3.41
CA VAL A 10 -7.20 23.66 -4.50
C VAL A 10 -5.87 24.23 -4.98
N LEU A 11 -5.11 23.42 -5.71
CA LEU A 11 -3.86 23.86 -6.33
C LEU A 11 -4.14 24.85 -7.46
N LYS A 12 -3.50 26.01 -7.38
CA LYS A 12 -3.59 27.06 -8.38
C LYS A 12 -3.03 26.58 -9.73
N GLY A 13 -3.77 26.87 -10.81
CA GLY A 13 -3.37 26.47 -12.17
C GLY A 13 -3.51 24.97 -12.46
N SER A 14 -4.18 24.21 -11.59
CA SER A 14 -4.56 22.82 -11.88
C SER A 14 -5.84 22.76 -12.72
N ALA A 15 -6.01 21.67 -13.47
CA ALA A 15 -7.28 21.40 -14.18
C ALA A 15 -8.47 21.26 -13.20
N LEU A 16 -8.21 20.89 -11.95
CA LEU A 16 -9.22 20.84 -10.89
C LEU A 16 -9.69 22.24 -10.49
N ALA A 17 -8.79 23.22 -10.45
CA ALA A 17 -9.15 24.62 -10.26
C ALA A 17 -9.92 25.18 -11.47
N ASP A 18 -9.54 24.80 -12.70
CA ASP A 18 -10.32 25.15 -13.90
C ASP A 18 -11.76 24.63 -13.81
N GLN A 19 -11.94 23.36 -13.39
CA GLN A 19 -13.26 22.75 -13.21
C GLN A 19 -14.11 23.47 -12.14
N LEU A 20 -13.50 23.90 -11.04
CA LEU A 20 -14.21 24.69 -10.02
C LEU A 20 -14.57 26.10 -10.53
N ARG A 21 -13.74 26.72 -11.38
CA ARG A 21 -14.07 28.00 -12.03
C ARG A 21 -15.24 27.87 -12.99
N GLU A 22 -15.29 26.80 -13.78
CA GLU A 22 -16.43 26.51 -14.66
C GLU A 22 -17.71 26.33 -13.84
N LEU A 23 -17.66 25.54 -12.76
CA LEU A 23 -18.81 25.36 -11.87
C LEU A 23 -19.22 26.66 -11.16
N GLN A 24 -18.27 27.50 -10.77
CA GLN A 24 -18.55 28.80 -10.15
C GLN A 24 -19.30 29.75 -11.10
N ALA A 25 -19.06 29.66 -12.42
CA ALA A 25 -19.81 30.46 -13.40
C ALA A 25 -21.31 30.10 -13.43
N GLU A 26 -21.64 28.82 -13.24
CA GLU A 26 -23.02 28.33 -13.14
C GLU A 26 -23.60 28.50 -11.73
N HIS A 27 -22.72 28.46 -10.71
CA HIS A 27 -23.07 28.51 -9.29
C HIS A 27 -22.26 29.59 -8.54
N PRO A 28 -22.65 30.89 -8.62
CA PRO A 28 -21.86 32.00 -8.06
C PRO A 28 -21.65 31.98 -6.54
N GLN A 29 -22.41 31.16 -5.81
CA GLN A 29 -22.26 30.95 -4.36
C GLN A 29 -21.12 29.98 -4.01
N LEU A 30 -20.57 29.26 -4.99
CA LEU A 30 -19.37 28.45 -4.82
C LEU A 30 -18.16 29.38 -4.66
N ILE A 31 -17.54 29.37 -3.48
CA ILE A 31 -16.32 30.12 -3.20
C ILE A 31 -15.23 29.11 -2.85
N PHE A 32 -14.05 29.28 -3.43
CA PHE A 32 -12.88 28.45 -3.16
C PHE A 32 -11.60 29.29 -3.28
N GLU A 33 -10.53 28.80 -2.67
CA GLU A 33 -9.20 29.41 -2.68
C GLU A 33 -8.25 28.60 -3.57
N GLU A 34 -7.40 29.29 -4.30
CA GLU A 34 -6.32 28.69 -5.10
C GLU A 34 -4.97 29.00 -4.44
N SER A 35 -4.18 27.97 -4.15
CA SER A 35 -2.84 28.12 -3.56
C SER A 35 -1.74 27.67 -4.51
N ASP A 36 -0.67 28.46 -4.63
CA ASP A 36 0.58 28.12 -5.33
C ASP A 36 1.72 27.73 -4.38
N SER A 37 1.48 27.73 -3.07
CA SER A 37 2.49 27.40 -2.05
C SER A 37 2.25 26.06 -1.37
N LEU A 38 1.21 25.33 -1.76
CA LEU A 38 0.81 24.05 -1.18
C LEU A 38 0.97 22.94 -2.22
N GLU A 39 1.17 21.72 -1.74
CA GLU A 39 1.11 20.50 -2.55
C GLU A 39 -0.17 19.71 -2.24
N THR A 40 -0.52 18.72 -3.06
CA THR A 40 -1.70 17.86 -2.82
C THR A 40 -1.67 17.25 -1.41
N VAL A 41 -0.50 16.82 -0.94
CA VAL A 41 -0.30 16.24 0.39
C VAL A 41 -0.65 17.23 1.51
N ASP A 42 -0.40 18.53 1.32
CA ASP A 42 -0.77 19.57 2.28
C ASP A 42 -2.28 19.79 2.32
N LEU A 43 -2.93 19.86 1.15
CA LEU A 43 -4.39 20.00 1.07
C LEU A 43 -5.11 18.86 1.78
N LEU A 44 -4.64 17.62 1.55
CA LEU A 44 -5.17 16.42 2.22
C LEU A 44 -4.97 16.46 3.73
N ARG A 45 -3.80 16.92 4.21
CA ARG A 45 -3.54 17.14 5.64
C ARG A 45 -4.48 18.21 6.22
N MET A 46 -4.64 19.34 5.54
CA MET A 46 -5.49 20.44 6.01
C MET A 46 -6.96 20.02 6.15
N VAL A 47 -7.48 19.18 5.24
CA VAL A 47 -8.82 18.58 5.39
C VAL A 47 -8.84 17.62 6.59
N ASN A 48 -7.84 16.75 6.72
CA ASN A 48 -7.76 15.79 7.84
C ASN A 48 -7.75 16.50 9.21
N ASP A 49 -7.05 17.63 9.30
CA ASP A 49 -6.88 18.42 10.53
C ASP A 49 -8.03 19.41 10.76
N GLY A 50 -8.97 19.54 9.80
CA GLY A 50 -10.12 20.44 9.87
C GLY A 50 -9.79 21.92 9.62
N GLU A 51 -8.60 22.21 9.09
CA GLU A 51 -8.18 23.56 8.69
C GLU A 51 -8.96 24.07 7.49
N ILE A 52 -9.34 23.17 6.57
CA ILE A 52 -10.29 23.41 5.47
C ILE A 52 -11.35 22.31 5.47
N ASP A 53 -12.51 22.58 4.88
CA ASP A 53 -13.63 21.64 4.92
C ASP A 53 -13.55 20.63 3.77
N PHE A 54 -13.13 21.09 2.58
CA PHE A 54 -12.99 20.25 1.40
C PHE A 54 -11.76 20.64 0.56
N THR A 55 -11.31 19.69 -0.23
CA THR A 55 -10.40 19.91 -1.35
C THR A 55 -10.85 19.06 -2.53
N LEU A 56 -10.31 19.33 -3.71
CA LEU A 56 -10.53 18.54 -4.91
C LEU A 56 -9.16 18.01 -5.37
N VAL A 57 -9.06 16.69 -5.48
CA VAL A 57 -7.83 15.97 -5.86
C VAL A 57 -8.17 14.87 -6.86
N TYR A 58 -7.17 14.38 -7.58
CA TYR A 58 -7.37 13.20 -8.42
C TYR A 58 -7.54 11.94 -7.55
N SER A 59 -8.34 11.00 -8.02
CA SER A 59 -8.64 9.77 -7.26
C SER A 59 -7.37 8.96 -6.95
N ASN A 60 -6.40 8.92 -7.87
CA ASN A 60 -5.11 8.25 -7.66
C ASN A 60 -4.25 8.94 -6.60
N GLU A 61 -4.33 10.28 -6.46
CA GLU A 61 -3.63 11.01 -5.41
C GLU A 61 -4.23 10.72 -4.04
N LEU A 62 -5.57 10.71 -3.93
CA LEU A 62 -6.25 10.35 -2.70
C LEU A 62 -5.89 8.92 -2.28
N VAL A 63 -5.94 7.99 -3.22
CA VAL A 63 -5.61 6.57 -3.01
C VAL A 63 -4.24 6.38 -2.37
N VAL A 64 -3.22 7.10 -2.85
CA VAL A 64 -1.85 6.96 -2.33
C VAL A 64 -1.72 7.58 -0.93
N ASN A 65 -2.52 8.61 -0.63
CA ASN A 65 -2.37 9.40 0.59
C ASN A 65 -3.36 9.04 1.71
N GLN A 66 -4.47 8.38 1.40
CA GLN A 66 -5.56 8.10 2.34
C GLN A 66 -5.09 7.31 3.57
N ALA A 67 -4.08 6.46 3.39
CA ALA A 67 -3.50 5.68 4.47
C ALA A 67 -2.84 6.55 5.57
N PHE A 68 -2.41 7.77 5.24
CA PHE A 68 -1.77 8.71 6.16
C PHE A 68 -2.76 9.64 6.86
N TYR A 69 -3.91 9.87 6.23
CA TYR A 69 -4.89 10.86 6.63
C TYR A 69 -6.24 10.17 6.87
N PRO A 70 -6.40 9.46 7.99
CA PRO A 70 -7.58 8.66 8.22
C PRO A 70 -8.84 9.51 8.17
N ALA A 71 -8.86 10.75 8.67
CA ALA A 71 -10.08 11.58 8.70
C ALA A 71 -10.62 11.95 7.31
N LEU A 72 -9.90 11.63 6.24
CA LEU A 72 -10.36 11.86 4.88
C LEU A 72 -11.43 10.87 4.44
N HIS A 73 -12.45 11.43 3.81
CA HIS A 73 -13.53 10.69 3.18
C HIS A 73 -13.80 11.28 1.79
N VAL A 74 -14.08 10.41 0.82
CA VAL A 74 -14.60 10.85 -0.48
C VAL A 74 -16.01 11.40 -0.24
N GLY A 75 -16.21 12.68 -0.54
CA GLY A 75 -17.54 13.29 -0.54
C GLY A 75 -18.37 12.78 -1.71
N PHE A 76 -17.89 13.03 -2.94
CA PHE A 76 -18.48 12.54 -4.19
C PHE A 76 -17.46 12.71 -5.34
N ASP A 77 -17.68 11.99 -6.43
CA ASP A 77 -16.90 12.14 -7.65
C ASP A 77 -17.38 13.36 -8.45
N LEU A 78 -16.45 14.26 -8.83
CA LEU A 78 -16.77 15.47 -9.59
C LEU A 78 -16.41 15.28 -11.07
N GLY A 79 -17.41 14.93 -11.88
CA GLY A 79 -17.26 14.73 -13.33
C GLY A 79 -16.87 13.31 -13.72
N PRO A 80 -16.78 13.01 -15.03
CA PRO A 80 -16.39 11.70 -15.52
C PRO A 80 -14.89 11.44 -15.34
N ALA A 81 -14.49 10.16 -15.36
CA ALA A 81 -13.09 9.78 -15.36
C ALA A 81 -12.35 10.40 -16.56
N GLN A 82 -11.21 11.05 -16.28
CA GLN A 82 -10.37 11.69 -17.29
C GLN A 82 -9.06 10.92 -17.48
N PRO A 83 -8.59 10.75 -18.74
CA PRO A 83 -7.30 10.13 -18.99
C PRO A 83 -6.15 11.08 -18.59
N MET A 84 -5.13 10.54 -17.96
CA MET A 84 -3.86 11.25 -17.76
C MET A 84 -2.97 11.10 -19.00
N ALA A 85 -2.29 12.18 -19.37
CA ALA A 85 -1.38 12.20 -20.51
C ALA A 85 -0.12 13.00 -20.18
N TRP A 86 0.97 12.71 -20.89
CA TRP A 86 2.15 13.56 -20.88
C TRP A 86 1.91 14.80 -21.76
N ALA A 87 2.28 15.97 -21.25
CA ALA A 87 2.23 17.21 -22.00
C ALA A 87 3.61 17.46 -22.66
N LEU A 88 3.60 17.80 -23.94
CA LEU A 88 4.78 18.19 -24.70
C LEU A 88 4.62 19.65 -25.15
N THR A 89 5.74 20.33 -25.42
CA THR A 89 5.73 21.67 -26.01
C THR A 89 5.08 21.61 -27.39
N GLY A 90 4.14 22.51 -27.66
CA GLY A 90 3.54 22.64 -28.99
C GLY A 90 4.55 23.14 -30.03
N GLY A 91 4.41 22.67 -31.27
CA GLY A 91 5.25 23.03 -32.41
C GLY A 91 4.82 22.29 -33.66
N GLU A 92 5.52 22.50 -34.78
CA GLU A 92 5.28 21.77 -36.03
C GLU A 92 6.00 20.41 -36.07
N ASP A 93 6.94 20.17 -35.14
CA ASP A 93 7.73 18.93 -35.08
C ASP A 93 7.10 17.92 -34.11
N ASP A 94 6.46 16.90 -34.69
CA ASP A 94 5.85 15.79 -33.95
C ASP A 94 6.79 14.58 -33.76
N SER A 95 8.10 14.71 -34.01
CA SER A 95 9.05 13.60 -33.86
C SER A 95 9.04 13.00 -32.46
N LEU A 96 9.13 13.83 -31.42
CA LEU A 96 9.09 13.37 -30.02
C LEU A 96 7.71 12.81 -29.65
N LEU A 97 6.62 13.44 -30.11
CA LEU A 97 5.27 12.96 -29.84
C LEU A 97 5.06 11.54 -30.39
N ARG A 98 5.57 11.25 -31.59
CA ARG A 98 5.51 9.90 -32.18
C ARG A 98 6.27 8.88 -31.35
N GLU A 99 7.46 9.20 -30.88
CA GLU A 99 8.25 8.30 -30.03
C GLU A 99 7.59 8.06 -28.66
N VAL A 100 7.00 9.11 -28.05
CA VAL A 100 6.24 8.97 -26.79
C VAL A 100 5.01 8.08 -26.98
N ASN A 101 4.25 8.26 -28.06
CA ASN A 101 3.11 7.41 -28.36
C ASN A 101 3.55 5.96 -28.61
N HIS A 102 4.61 5.75 -29.38
CA HIS A 102 5.15 4.41 -29.62
C HIS A 102 5.63 3.73 -28.33
N PHE A 103 6.29 4.49 -27.44
CA PHE A 103 6.64 4.02 -26.10
C PHE A 103 5.41 3.57 -25.31
N PHE A 104 4.35 4.40 -25.26
CA PHE A 104 3.12 4.06 -24.55
C PHE A 104 2.37 2.87 -25.16
N GLU A 105 2.37 2.73 -26.49
CA GLU A 105 1.86 1.54 -27.18
C GLU A 105 2.63 0.29 -26.77
N GLY A 106 3.97 0.37 -26.73
CA GLY A 106 4.85 -0.72 -26.30
C GLY A 106 4.55 -1.18 -24.87
N ILE A 107 4.61 -0.27 -23.89
CA ILE A 107 4.42 -0.63 -22.47
C ILE A 107 2.98 -1.05 -22.14
N ARG A 108 1.99 -0.68 -22.98
CA ARG A 108 0.63 -1.19 -22.87
C ARG A 108 0.53 -2.61 -23.44
N ALA A 109 1.15 -2.84 -24.60
CA ALA A 109 1.10 -4.14 -25.27
C ALA A 109 1.84 -5.24 -24.49
N ASP A 110 2.96 -4.91 -23.85
CA ASP A 110 3.72 -5.86 -23.01
C ASP A 110 3.25 -5.89 -21.54
N GLY A 111 2.28 -5.04 -21.18
CA GLY A 111 1.68 -4.94 -19.85
C GLY A 111 2.60 -4.31 -18.79
N THR A 112 3.73 -3.70 -19.15
CA THR A 112 4.58 -2.94 -18.24
C THR A 112 3.80 -1.82 -17.55
N LEU A 113 2.92 -1.13 -18.28
CA LEU A 113 2.06 -0.09 -17.69
C LEU A 113 1.17 -0.66 -16.58
N ASP A 114 0.56 -1.82 -16.81
CA ASP A 114 -0.28 -2.49 -15.79
C ASP A 114 0.54 -2.87 -14.56
N GLN A 115 1.80 -3.31 -14.73
CA GLN A 115 2.70 -3.57 -13.59
C GLN A 115 2.98 -2.30 -12.80
N LEU A 116 3.24 -1.18 -13.47
CA LEU A 116 3.50 0.09 -12.81
C LEU A 116 2.25 0.56 -12.05
N LEU A 117 1.07 0.51 -12.68
CA LEU A 117 -0.18 0.87 -12.03
C LEU A 117 -0.47 -0.03 -10.82
N GLU A 118 -0.29 -1.34 -10.95
CA GLU A 118 -0.43 -2.28 -9.82
C GLU A 118 0.59 -2.02 -8.70
N ARG A 119 1.81 -1.66 -9.08
CA ARG A 119 2.90 -1.39 -8.13
C ARG A 119 2.53 -0.22 -7.23
N PHE A 120 1.99 0.86 -7.80
CA PHE A 120 1.72 2.11 -7.08
C PHE A 120 0.28 2.23 -6.56
N TYR A 121 -0.70 1.60 -7.20
CA TYR A 121 -2.13 1.80 -6.91
C TYR A 121 -2.89 0.50 -6.59
N GLY A 122 -2.34 -0.69 -6.87
CA GLY A 122 -3.05 -1.97 -6.69
C GLY A 122 -3.40 -2.38 -5.25
N HIS A 123 -3.02 -1.53 -4.28
CA HIS A 123 -3.08 -1.77 -2.84
C HIS A 123 -3.95 -0.73 -2.13
N ALA A 124 -4.69 0.07 -2.89
CA ALA A 124 -5.48 1.18 -2.39
C ALA A 124 -6.77 0.77 -1.66
N ASP A 125 -7.48 -0.21 -2.20
CA ASP A 125 -8.95 -0.33 -2.00
C ASP A 125 -9.43 -1.02 -0.70
N VAL A 126 -8.57 -1.25 0.29
CA VAL A 126 -8.85 -2.25 1.35
C VAL A 126 -8.52 -1.78 2.78
N LEU A 127 -8.24 -0.49 3.02
CA LEU A 127 -8.18 0.01 4.39
C LEU A 127 -9.35 0.94 4.60
N ASP A 128 -10.39 0.40 5.22
CA ASP A 128 -11.44 1.24 5.74
C ASP A 128 -10.86 2.23 6.77
N TYR A 129 -11.59 3.31 6.99
CA TYR A 129 -11.28 4.35 7.96
C TYR A 129 -10.83 3.81 9.33
N VAL A 130 -11.50 2.76 9.80
CA VAL A 130 -11.31 2.20 11.14
C VAL A 130 -9.95 1.51 11.24
N GLY A 131 -9.58 0.74 10.22
CA GLY A 131 -8.29 0.07 10.14
C GLY A 131 -7.13 1.06 10.07
N ALA A 132 -7.27 2.18 9.35
CA ALA A 132 -6.20 3.16 9.19
C ALA A 132 -5.91 3.86 10.53
N ARG A 133 -6.96 4.23 11.26
CA ARG A 133 -6.84 4.78 12.62
C ARG A 133 -6.26 3.79 13.62
N ALA A 134 -6.62 2.51 13.51
CA ALA A 134 -6.07 1.48 14.36
C ALA A 134 -4.56 1.30 14.10
N PHE A 135 -4.15 1.25 12.83
CA PHE A 135 -2.75 1.16 12.44
C PHE A 135 -1.94 2.36 12.95
N ALA A 136 -2.40 3.57 12.67
CA ALA A 136 -1.74 4.79 13.11
C ALA A 136 -1.51 4.78 14.62
N ARG A 137 -2.53 4.42 15.42
CA ARG A 137 -2.45 4.31 16.88
C ARG A 137 -1.43 3.26 17.33
N HIS A 138 -1.46 2.07 16.72
CA HIS A 138 -0.52 1.00 17.06
C HIS A 138 0.92 1.36 16.69
N MET A 139 1.13 2.12 15.62
CA MET A 139 2.45 2.59 15.21
C MET A 139 3.08 3.48 16.29
N GLN A 140 2.28 4.22 17.05
CA GLN A 140 2.75 5.06 18.17
C GLN A 140 2.98 4.25 19.43
N GLN A 141 2.02 3.37 19.74
CA GLN A 141 1.92 2.76 21.06
C GLN A 141 2.68 1.43 21.17
N ARG A 142 2.82 0.71 20.05
CA ARG A 142 3.35 -0.66 20.00
C ARG A 142 4.66 -0.76 19.25
N LEU A 143 4.77 -0.18 18.05
CA LEU A 143 5.96 -0.33 17.20
C LEU A 143 7.28 0.08 17.89
N PRO A 144 7.37 1.18 18.67
CA PRO A 144 8.63 1.59 19.30
C PRO A 144 9.22 0.53 20.25
N ARG A 145 8.37 -0.37 20.79
CA ARG A 145 8.81 -1.47 21.66
C ARG A 145 9.58 -2.56 20.91
N PHE A 146 9.36 -2.67 19.61
CA PHE A 146 9.87 -3.77 18.78
C PHE A 146 10.75 -3.30 17.61
N GLU A 147 10.78 -2.00 17.33
CA GLU A 147 11.51 -1.43 16.18
C GLU A 147 12.97 -1.88 16.12
N GLN A 148 13.69 -1.81 17.23
CA GLN A 148 15.09 -2.25 17.29
C GLN A 148 15.24 -3.74 16.95
N LEU A 149 14.30 -4.58 17.38
CA LEU A 149 14.31 -6.02 17.07
C LEU A 149 14.03 -6.28 15.59
N PHE A 150 13.12 -5.51 14.98
CA PHE A 150 12.87 -5.56 13.54
C PHE A 150 14.11 -5.16 12.75
N ARG A 151 14.75 -4.04 13.10
CA ARG A 151 15.98 -3.58 12.45
C ARG A 151 17.08 -4.63 12.52
N GLN A 152 17.39 -5.10 13.73
CA GLN A 152 18.43 -6.13 13.92
C GLN A 152 18.14 -7.41 13.14
N SER A 153 16.90 -7.89 13.17
CA SER A 153 16.52 -9.13 12.47
C SER A 153 16.57 -8.96 10.96
N ALA A 154 16.11 -7.82 10.45
CA ALA A 154 16.09 -7.53 9.02
C ALA A 154 17.50 -7.31 8.46
N ASP A 155 18.37 -6.61 9.19
CA ASP A 155 19.78 -6.42 8.84
C ASP A 155 20.50 -7.78 8.70
N GLN A 156 20.26 -8.70 9.63
CA GLN A 156 20.82 -10.06 9.58
C GLN A 156 20.37 -10.88 8.37
N GLN A 157 19.20 -10.56 7.80
CA GLN A 157 18.62 -11.27 6.65
C GLN A 157 18.75 -10.49 5.34
N GLY A 158 19.33 -9.29 5.34
CA GLY A 158 19.45 -8.43 4.17
C GLY A 158 18.09 -8.00 3.60
N MET A 159 17.12 -7.68 4.47
CA MET A 159 15.79 -7.20 4.08
C MET A 159 15.45 -5.86 4.73
N ASP A 160 14.42 -5.18 4.22
CA ASP A 160 13.92 -3.95 4.85
C ASP A 160 13.17 -4.27 6.14
N TRP A 161 13.57 -3.64 7.26
CA TRP A 161 12.93 -3.83 8.55
C TRP A 161 11.46 -3.41 8.57
N ARG A 162 11.08 -2.46 7.70
CA ARG A 162 9.71 -1.95 7.59
C ARG A 162 8.79 -3.00 6.96
N LEU A 163 9.31 -3.79 6.03
CA LEU A 163 8.58 -4.93 5.47
C LEU A 163 8.34 -6.00 6.55
N LEU A 164 9.36 -6.31 7.35
CA LEU A 164 9.23 -7.26 8.46
C LEU A 164 8.25 -6.76 9.54
N ALA A 165 8.28 -5.47 9.86
CA ALA A 165 7.33 -4.84 10.77
C ALA A 165 5.89 -4.86 10.21
N ALA A 166 5.72 -4.59 8.91
CA ALA A 166 4.42 -4.67 8.22
C ALA A 166 3.84 -6.10 8.26
N MET A 167 4.67 -7.11 8.04
CA MET A 167 4.27 -8.52 8.21
C MET A 167 3.78 -8.79 9.64
N ALA A 168 4.57 -8.42 10.65
CA ALA A 168 4.20 -8.62 12.05
C ALA A 168 2.89 -7.90 12.44
N TYR A 169 2.63 -6.74 11.83
CA TYR A 169 1.36 -6.04 12.02
C TYR A 169 0.18 -6.82 11.43
N GLN A 170 0.32 -7.31 10.20
CA GLN A 170 -0.72 -8.14 9.58
C GLN A 170 -0.98 -9.43 10.37
N GLU A 171 0.04 -10.01 11.01
CA GLU A 171 -0.08 -11.24 11.78
C GLU A 171 -0.71 -11.04 13.17
N SER A 172 -0.33 -9.99 13.89
CA SER A 172 -0.65 -9.86 15.32
C SER A 172 -1.05 -8.45 15.76
N LEU A 173 -1.08 -7.47 14.86
CA LEU A 173 -1.18 -6.05 15.20
C LEU A 173 -0.09 -5.62 16.19
N TRP A 174 1.09 -6.23 16.09
CA TRP A 174 2.19 -6.13 17.05
C TRP A 174 1.83 -6.53 18.48
N ASP A 175 0.98 -7.55 18.65
CA ASP A 175 0.68 -8.17 19.94
C ASP A 175 1.54 -9.44 20.15
N PRO A 176 2.54 -9.43 21.07
CA PRO A 176 3.38 -10.59 21.32
C PRO A 176 2.63 -11.76 21.97
N ASP A 177 1.46 -11.50 22.56
CA ASP A 177 0.62 -12.52 23.20
C ASP A 177 -0.49 -13.04 22.29
N ALA A 178 -0.51 -12.62 21.01
CA ALA A 178 -1.49 -13.05 20.02
C ALA A 178 -1.59 -14.57 19.92
N ARG A 179 -2.82 -15.08 19.86
CA ARG A 179 -3.15 -16.50 19.77
C ARG A 179 -4.31 -16.71 18.80
N SER A 180 -4.13 -17.63 17.85
CA SER A 180 -5.21 -18.08 16.97
C SER A 180 -5.85 -19.38 17.46
N PRO A 181 -7.14 -19.62 17.18
CA PRO A 181 -7.77 -20.94 17.30
C PRO A 181 -7.02 -22.06 16.57
N THR A 182 -6.28 -21.74 15.50
CA THR A 182 -5.48 -22.70 14.72
C THR A 182 -4.11 -23.01 15.34
N GLY A 183 -3.78 -22.41 16.49
CA GLY A 183 -2.58 -22.75 17.27
C GLY A 183 -1.30 -21.97 16.93
N VAL A 184 -1.35 -21.05 15.96
CA VAL A 184 -0.27 -20.05 15.73
C VAL A 184 -0.22 -19.02 16.86
N ARG A 185 0.98 -18.50 17.17
CA ARG A 185 1.22 -17.59 18.31
C ARG A 185 2.34 -16.59 18.06
N GLY A 186 2.26 -15.45 18.76
CA GLY A 186 3.32 -14.43 18.83
C GLY A 186 3.29 -13.43 17.69
N LEU A 187 4.25 -12.50 17.69
CA LEU A 187 4.31 -11.38 16.74
C LEU A 187 4.25 -11.80 15.26
N MET A 188 4.94 -12.88 14.91
CA MET A 188 5.02 -13.41 13.54
C MET A 188 4.11 -14.63 13.30
N MET A 189 3.23 -14.94 14.26
CA MET A 189 2.24 -16.04 14.19
C MET A 189 2.80 -17.37 13.69
N LEU A 190 3.93 -17.79 14.25
CA LEU A 190 4.58 -19.03 13.84
C LEU A 190 3.80 -20.26 14.30
N THR A 191 3.65 -21.24 13.41
CA THR A 191 3.19 -22.59 13.79
C THR A 191 4.26 -23.29 14.65
N LEU A 192 3.90 -24.37 15.35
CA LEU A 192 4.89 -25.18 16.08
C LEU A 192 5.94 -25.81 15.15
N PRO A 193 5.57 -26.44 14.01
CA PRO A 193 6.55 -26.93 13.05
C PRO A 193 7.48 -25.84 12.52
N THR A 194 6.94 -24.68 12.13
CA THR A 194 7.74 -23.55 11.65
C THR A 194 8.69 -23.07 12.72
N ALA A 195 8.22 -22.85 13.96
CA ALA A 195 9.06 -22.41 15.06
C ALA A 195 10.23 -23.37 15.31
N LYS A 196 9.98 -24.69 15.31
CA LYS A 196 11.04 -25.69 15.42
C LYS A 196 12.04 -25.61 14.26
N PHE A 197 11.55 -25.47 13.03
CA PHE A 197 12.36 -25.37 11.83
C PHE A 197 13.30 -24.16 11.86
N VAL A 198 12.81 -23.00 12.31
CA VAL A 198 13.63 -21.78 12.41
C VAL A 198 14.32 -21.58 13.75
N GLY A 199 14.36 -22.60 14.63
CA GLY A 199 15.09 -22.55 15.91
C GLY A 199 14.45 -21.67 16.98
N VAL A 200 13.15 -21.41 16.92
CA VAL A 200 12.39 -20.67 17.95
C VAL A 200 11.93 -21.63 19.05
N THR A 201 12.37 -21.35 20.27
CA THR A 201 12.02 -22.12 21.48
C THR A 201 10.84 -21.52 22.24
N ASN A 202 10.67 -20.19 22.18
CA ASN A 202 9.54 -19.48 22.74
C ASN A 202 8.88 -18.56 21.69
N ARG A 203 7.67 -18.92 21.24
CA ARG A 203 6.97 -18.18 20.17
C ARG A 203 6.41 -16.82 20.60
N VAL A 204 6.18 -16.62 21.90
CA VAL A 204 5.68 -15.34 22.45
C VAL A 204 6.79 -14.41 22.91
N ASP A 205 8.06 -14.87 22.86
CA ASP A 205 9.20 -13.98 23.01
C ASP A 205 9.34 -13.12 21.75
N PRO A 206 9.30 -11.77 21.85
CA PRO A 206 9.33 -10.90 20.68
C PRO A 206 10.55 -11.09 19.79
N ALA A 207 11.75 -11.20 20.37
CA ALA A 207 12.99 -11.32 19.62
C ALA A 207 13.06 -12.65 18.85
N GLN A 208 12.66 -13.75 19.49
CA GLN A 208 12.59 -15.05 18.83
C GLN A 208 11.48 -15.10 17.78
N SER A 209 10.31 -14.54 18.05
CA SER A 209 9.19 -14.51 17.10
C SER A 209 9.58 -13.74 15.83
N ILE A 210 10.10 -12.52 15.98
CA ILE A 210 10.54 -11.65 14.87
C ILE A 210 11.67 -12.32 14.09
N GLY A 211 12.75 -12.74 14.77
CA GLY A 211 13.90 -13.36 14.12
C GLY A 211 13.53 -14.67 13.41
N GLY A 212 12.63 -15.47 14.00
CA GLY A 212 12.12 -16.69 13.40
C GLY A 212 11.29 -16.44 12.14
N GLY A 213 10.37 -15.46 12.20
CA GLY A 213 9.59 -15.04 11.04
C GLY A 213 10.48 -14.52 9.91
N ALA A 214 11.48 -13.69 10.23
CA ALA A 214 12.46 -13.18 9.27
C ALA A 214 13.23 -14.30 8.57
N ARG A 215 13.75 -15.28 9.33
CA ARG A 215 14.42 -16.45 8.73
C ARG A 215 13.48 -17.27 7.86
N TYR A 216 12.22 -17.44 8.28
CA TYR A 216 11.25 -18.23 7.53
C TYR A 216 10.88 -17.58 6.20
N ILE A 217 10.62 -16.27 6.16
CA ILE A 217 10.27 -15.58 4.91
C ILE A 217 11.44 -15.57 3.92
N VAL A 218 12.68 -15.41 4.38
CA VAL A 218 13.87 -15.54 3.53
C VAL A 218 13.99 -16.94 2.98
N TRP A 219 13.82 -17.98 3.82
CA TRP A 219 13.82 -19.36 3.34
C TRP A 219 12.75 -19.60 2.27
N VAL A 220 11.52 -19.10 2.47
CA VAL A 220 10.43 -19.19 1.48
C VAL A 220 10.81 -18.49 0.18
N ARG A 221 11.33 -17.26 0.25
CA ARG A 221 11.79 -16.48 -0.92
C ARG A 221 12.87 -17.22 -1.69
N ASP A 222 13.77 -17.89 -1.00
CA ASP A 222 14.88 -18.62 -1.62
C ASP A 222 14.42 -19.92 -2.30
N GLN A 223 13.23 -20.46 -1.97
CA GLN A 223 12.63 -21.58 -2.69
C GLN A 223 11.94 -21.19 -4.01
N LEU A 224 11.66 -19.89 -4.23
CA LEU A 224 10.96 -19.42 -5.43
C LEU A 224 11.86 -19.52 -6.68
N SER A 225 11.25 -19.71 -7.86
CA SER A 225 11.99 -19.71 -9.14
C SER A 225 12.80 -18.42 -9.30
N THR A 226 14.05 -18.52 -9.74
CA THR A 226 14.92 -17.37 -10.04
C THR A 226 14.40 -16.51 -11.19
N ASP A 227 13.45 -17.01 -11.98
CA ASP A 227 12.81 -16.26 -13.08
C ASP A 227 11.81 -15.21 -12.57
N ILE A 228 11.47 -15.22 -11.28
CA ILE A 228 10.60 -14.21 -10.66
C ILE A 228 11.51 -13.05 -10.20
N PRO A 229 11.46 -11.88 -10.86
CA PRO A 229 12.27 -10.73 -10.50
C PRO A 229 11.70 -10.03 -9.25
N GLU A 230 12.52 -9.21 -8.60
CA GLU A 230 12.01 -8.21 -7.65
C GLU A 230 11.31 -7.07 -8.40
N PRO A 231 10.25 -6.45 -7.85
CA PRO A 231 9.70 -6.65 -6.49
C PRO A 231 8.73 -7.84 -6.36
N ASP A 232 8.33 -8.47 -7.47
CA ASP A 232 7.34 -9.55 -7.48
C ASP A 232 7.77 -10.73 -6.61
N ARG A 233 9.06 -11.08 -6.62
CA ARG A 233 9.61 -12.15 -5.80
C ARG A 233 9.27 -11.98 -4.31
N THR A 234 9.31 -10.75 -3.79
CA THR A 234 8.87 -10.44 -2.43
C THR A 234 7.37 -10.73 -2.23
N TRP A 235 6.51 -10.33 -3.17
CA TRP A 235 5.06 -10.56 -3.10
C TRP A 235 4.69 -12.04 -3.17
N PHE A 236 5.37 -12.80 -4.02
CA PHE A 236 5.25 -14.27 -4.06
C PHE A 236 5.69 -14.90 -2.74
N ALA A 237 6.78 -14.42 -2.14
CA ALA A 237 7.25 -14.95 -0.85
C ALA A 237 6.21 -14.71 0.26
N LEU A 238 5.61 -13.52 0.31
CA LEU A 238 4.51 -13.21 1.24
C LEU A 238 3.28 -14.10 1.00
N ALA A 239 2.89 -14.31 -0.26
CA ALA A 239 1.79 -15.22 -0.59
C ALA A 239 2.10 -16.65 -0.13
N ALA A 240 3.29 -17.17 -0.42
CA ALA A 240 3.73 -18.49 0.01
C ALA A 240 3.90 -18.61 1.54
N TYR A 241 4.23 -17.53 2.23
CA TYR A 241 4.24 -17.51 3.70
C TYR A 241 2.84 -17.78 4.25
N ASN A 242 1.81 -17.22 3.63
CA ASN A 242 0.41 -17.36 4.04
C ASN A 242 -0.23 -18.69 3.59
N VAL A 243 -0.13 -19.02 2.30
CA VAL A 243 -0.84 -20.17 1.70
C VAL A 243 0.04 -21.39 1.47
N GLY A 244 1.37 -21.26 1.61
CA GLY A 244 2.33 -22.31 1.32
C GLY A 244 2.80 -22.34 -0.14
N LEU A 245 4.05 -22.78 -0.35
CA LEU A 245 4.71 -22.86 -1.66
C LEU A 245 3.92 -23.73 -2.66
N GLY A 246 3.37 -24.86 -2.21
CA GLY A 246 2.65 -25.78 -3.10
C GLY A 246 1.41 -25.15 -3.74
N HIS A 247 0.60 -24.45 -2.95
CA HIS A 247 -0.58 -23.76 -3.47
C HIS A 247 -0.21 -22.53 -4.31
N LEU A 248 0.89 -21.84 -3.99
CA LEU A 248 1.40 -20.78 -4.86
C LEU A 248 1.83 -21.33 -6.22
N ASP A 249 2.52 -22.47 -6.26
CA ASP A 249 2.89 -23.13 -7.51
C ASP A 249 1.67 -23.59 -8.32
N ASP A 250 0.64 -24.11 -7.65
CA ASP A 250 -0.64 -24.42 -8.30
C ASP A 250 -1.28 -23.18 -8.95
N ALA A 251 -1.28 -22.03 -8.24
CA ALA A 251 -1.77 -20.78 -8.81
C ALA A 251 -0.95 -20.34 -10.03
N ARG A 252 0.38 -20.44 -9.98
CA ARG A 252 1.27 -20.15 -11.12
C ARG A 252 0.99 -21.04 -12.32
N ILE A 253 0.70 -22.33 -12.09
CA ILE A 253 0.31 -23.26 -13.16
C ILE A 253 -1.02 -22.83 -13.78
N LEU A 254 -2.02 -22.47 -12.97
CA LEU A 254 -3.29 -21.94 -13.48
C LEU A 254 -3.08 -20.65 -14.30
N THR A 255 -2.25 -19.73 -13.83
CA THR A 255 -1.89 -18.51 -14.56
C THR A 255 -1.28 -18.81 -15.92
N ARG A 256 -0.26 -19.69 -15.96
CA ARG A 256 0.37 -20.11 -17.22
C ARG A 256 -0.64 -20.76 -18.18
N ASN A 257 -1.50 -21.63 -17.66
CA ASN A 257 -2.51 -22.31 -18.48
C ASN A 257 -3.58 -21.35 -19.04
N SER A 258 -3.78 -20.19 -18.40
CA SER A 258 -4.65 -19.13 -18.90
C SER A 258 -3.98 -18.24 -19.97
N GLY A 259 -2.70 -18.47 -20.28
CA GLY A 259 -1.91 -17.65 -21.21
C GLY A 259 -1.35 -16.37 -20.58
N ARG A 260 -1.37 -16.23 -19.24
CA ARG A 260 -0.80 -15.11 -18.49
C ARG A 260 0.58 -15.46 -17.92
N ASP A 261 1.31 -14.45 -17.45
CA ASP A 261 2.69 -14.63 -17.00
C ASP A 261 2.74 -15.18 -15.55
N PRO A 262 3.25 -16.41 -15.33
CA PRO A 262 3.33 -17.01 -14.00
C PRO A 262 4.43 -16.40 -13.10
N ASN A 263 5.20 -15.43 -13.60
CA ASN A 263 6.24 -14.72 -12.87
C ASN A 263 5.84 -13.28 -12.51
N ARG A 264 4.63 -12.84 -12.91
CA ARG A 264 4.05 -11.53 -12.55
C ARG A 264 3.02 -11.70 -11.43
N TRP A 265 3.20 -10.97 -10.33
CA TRP A 265 2.30 -10.99 -9.19
C TRP A 265 0.90 -10.55 -9.56
N ILE A 266 0.78 -9.52 -10.40
CA ILE A 266 -0.51 -9.01 -10.91
C ILE A 266 -1.32 -10.11 -11.63
N ASP A 267 -0.64 -11.03 -12.30
CA ASP A 267 -1.31 -12.11 -13.02
C ASP A 267 -1.64 -13.29 -12.09
N VAL A 268 -0.71 -13.64 -11.19
CA VAL A 268 -0.87 -14.77 -10.26
C VAL A 268 -1.89 -14.46 -9.17
N LYS A 269 -1.99 -13.21 -8.69
CA LYS A 269 -2.99 -12.81 -7.70
C LYS A 269 -4.42 -13.03 -8.20
N ASP A 270 -4.68 -12.86 -9.49
CA ASP A 270 -6.00 -13.09 -10.09
C ASP A 270 -6.37 -14.58 -10.12
N HIS A 271 -5.38 -15.47 -10.09
CA HIS A 271 -5.56 -16.92 -10.17
C HIS A 271 -5.59 -17.60 -8.81
N LEU A 272 -4.96 -17.02 -7.79
CA LEU A 272 -4.99 -17.54 -6.43
C LEU A 272 -6.43 -17.83 -5.94
N PRO A 273 -7.42 -16.92 -6.04
CA PRO A 273 -8.80 -17.18 -5.62
C PRO A 273 -9.47 -18.37 -6.32
N LEU A 274 -9.00 -18.76 -7.51
CA LEU A 274 -9.54 -19.91 -8.23
C LEU A 274 -9.28 -21.23 -7.50
N LEU A 275 -8.25 -21.31 -6.66
CA LEU A 275 -7.96 -22.50 -5.83
C LEU A 275 -9.04 -22.82 -4.80
N SER A 276 -10.00 -21.91 -4.57
CA SER A 276 -11.17 -22.19 -3.72
C SER A 276 -12.33 -22.83 -4.49
N LYS A 277 -12.26 -22.86 -5.83
CA LYS A 277 -13.33 -23.32 -6.72
C LYS A 277 -13.00 -24.72 -7.24
N LYS A 278 -13.90 -25.70 -7.00
CA LYS A 278 -13.70 -27.12 -7.36
C LYS A 278 -13.31 -27.35 -8.81
N GLN A 279 -13.92 -26.64 -9.74
CA GLN A 279 -13.62 -26.76 -11.17
C GLN A 279 -12.15 -26.46 -11.50
N TRP A 280 -11.45 -25.68 -10.67
CA TRP A 280 -10.06 -25.30 -10.86
C TRP A 280 -9.13 -26.14 -9.97
N TYR A 281 -9.37 -26.20 -8.66
CA TYR A 281 -8.43 -26.88 -7.75
C TYR A 281 -8.33 -28.39 -8.01
N SER A 282 -9.36 -29.03 -8.57
CA SER A 282 -9.29 -30.47 -8.89
C SER A 282 -8.28 -30.80 -9.99
N GLN A 283 -7.81 -29.80 -10.73
CA GLN A 283 -6.80 -29.94 -11.78
C GLN A 283 -5.37 -29.65 -11.28
N THR A 284 -5.23 -29.33 -9.99
CA THR A 284 -3.98 -28.88 -9.38
C THR A 284 -3.40 -29.97 -8.46
N ARG A 285 -2.11 -29.88 -8.12
CA ARG A 285 -1.43 -30.94 -7.37
C ARG A 285 -1.81 -30.94 -5.89
N TYR A 286 -1.92 -29.77 -5.28
CA TYR A 286 -2.18 -29.62 -3.85
C TYR A 286 -3.65 -29.37 -3.54
N GLY A 287 -4.46 -29.06 -4.56
CA GLY A 287 -5.90 -29.03 -4.45
C GLY A 287 -6.43 -27.76 -3.77
N TYR A 288 -7.49 -27.91 -2.97
CA TYR A 288 -8.23 -26.78 -2.42
C TYR A 288 -7.34 -25.89 -1.55
N ALA A 289 -7.43 -24.57 -1.76
CA ALA A 289 -6.89 -23.56 -0.87
C ALA A 289 -7.82 -22.34 -0.77
N ARG A 290 -7.76 -21.62 0.34
CA ARG A 290 -8.46 -20.33 0.52
C ARG A 290 -7.70 -19.20 -0.18
N GLY A 291 -7.55 -19.29 -1.50
CA GLY A 291 -6.64 -18.43 -2.26
C GLY A 291 -6.99 -16.93 -2.30
N ALA A 292 -8.15 -16.50 -1.81
CA ALA A 292 -8.41 -15.07 -1.59
C ALA A 292 -7.62 -14.51 -0.40
N GLU A 293 -7.37 -15.31 0.63
CA GLU A 293 -6.63 -14.91 1.84
C GLU A 293 -5.19 -14.45 1.56
N PRO A 294 -4.35 -15.16 0.78
CA PRO A 294 -3.00 -14.69 0.47
C PRO A 294 -3.00 -13.39 -0.36
N VAL A 295 -4.01 -13.16 -1.21
CA VAL A 295 -4.13 -11.91 -1.96
C VAL A 295 -4.33 -10.75 -0.99
N SER A 296 -5.33 -10.84 -0.11
CA SER A 296 -5.58 -9.81 0.91
C SER A 296 -4.40 -9.65 1.88
N TYR A 297 -3.74 -10.75 2.25
CA TYR A 297 -2.56 -10.74 3.12
C TYR A 297 -1.41 -9.94 2.51
N VAL A 298 -1.05 -10.21 1.25
CA VAL A 298 -0.02 -9.47 0.53
C VAL A 298 -0.43 -8.00 0.39
N GLN A 299 -1.69 -7.75 0.07
CA GLN A 299 -2.14 -6.39 -0.17
C GLN A 299 -2.06 -5.51 1.08
N ASN A 300 -2.48 -6.05 2.23
CA ASN A 300 -2.40 -5.33 3.50
C ASN A 300 -0.95 -5.06 3.91
N ILE A 301 -0.05 -6.04 3.75
CA ILE A 301 1.37 -5.86 4.10
C ILE A 301 2.01 -4.79 3.23
N ARG A 302 1.73 -4.76 1.92
CA ARG A 302 2.24 -3.72 1.02
C ARG A 302 1.81 -2.34 1.50
N ARG A 303 0.56 -2.18 1.91
CA ARG A 303 0.07 -0.91 2.45
C ARG A 303 0.76 -0.51 3.75
N TYR A 304 0.84 -1.42 4.73
CA TYR A 304 1.55 -1.12 5.99
C TYR A 304 3.03 -0.77 5.73
N TYR A 305 3.66 -1.46 4.78
CA TYR A 305 5.04 -1.21 4.39
C TYR A 305 5.22 0.17 3.73
N GLU A 306 4.31 0.58 2.85
CA GLU A 306 4.29 1.92 2.25
C GLU A 306 4.14 3.00 3.32
N ILE A 307 3.21 2.81 4.27
CA ILE A 307 3.01 3.78 5.35
C ILE A 307 4.28 3.90 6.20
N LEU A 308 4.85 2.77 6.63
CA LEU A 308 6.09 2.75 7.40
C LEU A 308 7.24 3.38 6.63
N THR A 309 7.34 3.13 5.32
CA THR A 309 8.37 3.71 4.46
C THR A 309 8.27 5.22 4.43
N TRP A 310 7.07 5.77 4.24
CA TRP A 310 6.84 7.21 4.19
C TRP A 310 7.12 7.88 5.55
N VAL A 311 6.57 7.35 6.66
CA VAL A 311 6.75 7.93 8.00
C VAL A 311 8.21 7.92 8.47
N THR A 312 9.00 6.96 8.00
CA THR A 312 10.40 6.77 8.45
C THR A 312 11.43 7.32 7.46
N GLN A 313 11.00 7.82 6.30
CA GLN A 313 11.92 8.54 5.42
C GLN A 313 12.38 9.83 6.12
N PRO A 314 13.68 10.15 6.10
CA PRO A 314 14.14 11.48 6.50
C PRO A 314 13.41 12.48 5.61
N GLN A 315 12.60 13.36 6.19
CA GLN A 315 12.07 14.51 5.44
C GLN A 315 13.27 15.24 4.87
N ALA A 316 13.47 15.16 3.55
CA ALA A 316 14.49 15.93 2.88
C ALA A 316 14.26 17.40 3.28
N GLU A 317 15.32 18.02 3.78
CA GLU A 317 15.34 19.37 4.32
C GLU A 317 14.53 20.31 3.43
N THR A 318 13.31 20.66 3.85
CA THR A 318 12.65 21.85 3.36
C THR A 318 13.55 23.03 3.74
N PRO A 319 13.99 23.87 2.79
CA PRO A 319 14.86 25.00 3.10
C PRO A 319 14.25 25.82 4.24
N GLN A 320 15.07 26.04 5.28
CA GLN A 320 14.72 26.70 6.53
C GLN A 320 14.02 28.06 6.29
N LEU A 321 12.70 28.06 6.26
CA LEU A 321 11.89 29.25 6.48
C LEU A 321 11.56 29.29 7.98
N GLN A 322 12.40 30.02 8.70
CA GLN A 322 12.25 30.50 10.08
C GLN A 322 11.87 29.45 11.13
N GLN A 323 12.93 29.00 11.82
CA GLN A 323 12.89 28.31 13.10
C GLN A 323 12.21 29.17 14.18
N GLU A 324 10.89 29.11 14.27
CA GLU A 324 10.14 29.27 15.51
C GLU A 324 8.80 28.55 15.28
N GLN A 325 8.64 27.37 15.89
CA GLN A 325 7.47 26.46 15.87
C GLN A 325 7.42 25.29 14.86
N TYR A 326 8.51 24.86 14.24
CA TYR A 326 8.54 23.52 13.60
C TYR A 326 8.89 22.42 14.61
N ARG A 327 7.89 21.99 15.39
CA ARG A 327 7.77 20.56 15.75
C ARG A 327 6.92 19.96 14.65
N ALA A 328 7.25 18.78 14.15
CA ALA A 328 6.28 18.02 13.36
C ALA A 328 5.14 17.56 14.30
N PRO A 329 3.93 18.14 14.25
CA PRO A 329 2.80 17.57 14.97
C PRO A 329 2.04 16.68 13.98
N GLY A 330 1.35 15.66 14.49
CA GLY A 330 0.12 15.24 13.80
C GLY A 330 0.11 13.99 12.93
N ILE A 331 1.05 13.05 13.08
CA ILE A 331 0.57 11.64 13.14
C ILE A 331 0.43 11.25 14.61
N LEU A 332 1.41 11.66 15.44
CA LEU A 332 1.65 11.13 16.79
C LEU A 332 1.07 11.93 17.96
N GLU A 333 0.66 13.18 17.77
CA GLU A 333 0.32 14.07 18.90
C GLU A 333 -1.17 14.44 19.02
N GLN A 334 -2.02 14.07 18.05
CA GLN A 334 -3.45 14.42 18.08
C GLN A 334 -4.34 13.22 17.75
N LEU A 335 -4.44 12.28 18.68
CA LEU A 335 -5.67 11.50 18.81
C LEU A 335 -6.57 12.23 19.80
N PRO A 336 -7.83 12.59 19.45
CA PRO A 336 -8.74 13.21 20.40
C PRO A 336 -8.90 12.30 21.62
N GLN A 337 -8.66 12.86 22.81
CA GLN A 337 -8.97 12.16 24.06
C GLN A 337 -10.49 12.13 24.25
N GLY A 338 -11.04 10.92 24.19
CA GLY A 338 -12.45 10.64 24.45
C GLY A 338 -13.32 10.73 23.21
N ILE A 339 -13.66 9.56 22.65
CA ILE A 339 -15.01 9.03 22.40
C ILE A 339 -14.88 7.50 22.41
#